data_AF-V4JU34-F1
#
_entry.id   AF-V4JU34-F1
#
_cell.length_a   1.000
_cell.length_b   1.000
_cell.length_c   1.000
_cell.angle_alpha   90.00
_cell.angle_beta   90.00
_cell.angle_gamma   90.00
#
_symmetry.space_group_name_H-M   'P 1'
#
loop_
_entity.id
_entity.type
_entity.pdbx_description
1 polymer ?
#
loop_
_entity_poly.entity_id
_entity_poly.type
_entity_poly.pdbx_seq_one_letter_code
_entity_poly.pdbx_strand_id
1 'polypeptide(L)'
;MAEPSRAISRSPDLSFELTSRWNTIAVVSDGTRVLGLGKVGPEAAYPVMEGKALLFKYLGGVDAVPLVHRLTNRDDFVRLLEAIEPSFGGINLEDIEKPKCFYILDEARRRLSIPVWHDDQQGTAVAMLAGLTNALKVVGKRLHDVRIVLFGIGAANTAFYRLLKTVGVRPENVVAVDKLGVLHPEMNGIDKLMIADPYQYQIAIETRGGGVPPGSPIERAFEGADVLVAASAPGPGVIKPEWVSRMSKDSIVFALANPVPEIWPWEAKKAGAKVVATGRSDFPNQVNNSLVFPAVFRGVLDVRAKTITDTMAIAAALELAKYAEENRGISDERILPTMEEWEVYPRVAAAIAVKAVEEGVARRTTTYKEELERAREIINNARKKVDVLFERGLIPPPL
;
A
#
# COMPACT_ATOMS: atom_id res chain seq x y z
N MET A 1 29.59 25.83 -0.71
CA MET A 1 29.04 25.25 0.54
C MET A 1 28.47 26.31 1.47
N ALA A 2 29.24 27.31 1.92
CA ALA A 2 28.76 28.31 2.88
C ALA A 2 27.56 29.17 2.39
N GLU A 3 27.52 29.53 1.11
CA GLU A 3 26.42 30.33 0.54
C GLU A 3 25.05 29.61 0.59
N PRO A 4 24.91 28.35 0.13
CA PRO A 4 23.71 27.56 0.37
C PRO A 4 23.29 27.49 1.84
N SER A 5 24.23 27.29 2.78
CA SER A 5 23.92 27.25 4.21
C SER A 5 23.36 28.58 4.73
N ARG A 6 23.91 29.72 4.29
CA ARG A 6 23.38 31.05 4.65
C ARG A 6 21.98 31.27 4.09
N ALA A 7 21.73 30.84 2.85
CA ALA A 7 20.42 30.95 2.22
C ALA A 7 19.36 30.12 2.97
N ILE A 8 19.66 28.85 3.25
CA ILE A 8 18.77 27.93 3.99
C ILE A 8 18.52 28.41 5.42
N SER A 9 19.53 28.97 6.09
CA SER A 9 19.35 29.53 7.45
C SER A 9 18.35 30.70 7.48
N ARG A 10 18.15 31.41 6.38
CA ARG A 10 17.16 32.49 6.25
C ARG A 10 15.80 31.98 5.78
N SER A 11 15.80 30.93 4.96
CA SER A 11 14.59 30.29 4.44
C SER A 11 14.80 28.77 4.36
N PRO A 12 14.33 28.01 5.37
CA PRO A 12 14.54 26.56 5.43
C PRO A 12 14.03 25.79 4.20
N ASP A 13 12.99 26.29 3.54
CA ASP A 13 12.41 25.69 2.32
C ASP A 13 13.39 25.67 1.14
N LEU A 14 14.40 26.55 1.10
CA LEU A 14 15.47 26.51 0.09
C LEU A 14 16.30 25.23 0.17
N SER A 15 16.20 24.45 1.26
CA SER A 15 16.83 23.12 1.33
C SER A 15 16.31 22.17 0.24
N PHE A 16 15.08 22.34 -0.24
CA PHE A 16 14.53 21.58 -1.37
C PHE A 16 15.02 22.05 -2.75
N GLU A 17 15.83 23.10 -2.82
CA GLU A 17 16.38 23.64 -4.07
C GLU A 17 17.90 23.51 -4.12
N LEU A 18 18.53 23.73 -2.97
CA LEU A 18 19.97 23.85 -2.85
C LEU A 18 20.65 22.55 -2.36
N THR A 19 19.88 21.49 -2.10
CA THR A 19 20.39 20.20 -1.62
C THR A 19 19.64 19.03 -2.26
N SER A 20 20.10 17.79 -2.05
CA SER A 20 19.42 16.58 -2.51
C SER A 20 18.11 16.27 -1.76
N ARG A 21 17.78 17.01 -0.69
CA ARG A 21 16.59 16.78 0.16
C ARG A 21 15.30 16.62 -0.64
N TRP A 22 15.16 17.34 -1.75
CA TRP A 22 13.97 17.30 -2.61
C TRP A 22 13.64 15.94 -3.21
N ASN A 23 14.64 15.08 -3.39
CA ASN A 23 14.48 13.74 -3.97
C ASN A 23 14.87 12.62 -3.01
N THR A 24 15.30 12.95 -1.80
CA THR A 24 15.82 11.97 -0.84
C THR A 24 14.74 11.60 0.17
N ILE A 25 14.50 10.30 0.37
CA ILE A 25 13.55 9.80 1.39
C ILE A 25 14.23 8.83 2.35
N ALA A 26 13.65 8.69 3.54
CA ALA A 26 14.02 7.62 4.47
C ALA A 26 13.05 6.45 4.35
N VAL A 27 13.56 5.23 4.20
CA VAL A 27 12.80 3.98 4.35
C VAL A 27 13.02 3.48 5.77
N VAL A 28 12.07 3.77 6.66
CA VAL A 28 12.24 3.63 8.11
C VAL A 28 11.53 2.39 8.63
N SER A 29 12.25 1.55 9.37
CA SER A 29 11.71 0.35 10.01
C SER A 29 12.37 0.05 11.35
N ASP A 30 11.65 -0.62 12.23
CA ASP A 30 12.20 -1.23 13.45
C ASP A 30 12.32 -2.76 13.37
N GLY A 31 11.97 -3.33 12.22
CA GLY A 31 12.04 -4.77 11.95
C GLY A 31 11.08 -5.61 12.80
N THR A 32 9.97 -5.03 13.27
CA THR A 32 9.00 -5.75 14.09
C THR A 32 7.98 -6.56 13.30
N ARG A 33 7.83 -6.30 11.99
CA ARG A 33 6.93 -7.06 11.13
C ARG A 33 7.48 -7.23 9.71
N VAL A 34 8.66 -7.84 9.57
CA VAL A 34 9.31 -8.03 8.27
C VAL A 34 8.65 -9.17 7.51
N LEU A 35 7.94 -8.84 6.42
CA LEU A 35 7.28 -9.82 5.53
C LEU A 35 6.48 -10.89 6.32
N GLY A 36 6.66 -12.16 5.99
CA GLY A 36 6.13 -13.31 6.74
C GLY A 36 7.01 -13.77 7.92
N LEU A 37 8.20 -13.17 8.10
CA LEU A 37 9.17 -13.57 9.13
C LEU A 37 8.80 -13.03 10.52
N GLY A 38 8.05 -11.92 10.57
CA GLY A 38 7.63 -11.29 11.81
C GLY A 38 8.73 -10.45 12.45
N LYS A 39 8.91 -10.57 13.77
CA LYS A 39 9.84 -9.73 14.53
C LYS A 39 11.26 -10.29 14.45
N VAL A 40 12.02 -9.80 13.49
CA VAL A 40 13.42 -10.20 13.24
C VAL A 40 14.43 -9.17 13.75
N GLY A 41 13.97 -7.95 14.04
CA GLY A 41 14.81 -6.84 14.49
C GLY A 41 15.44 -6.05 13.34
N PRO A 42 16.04 -4.90 13.64
CA PRO A 42 16.41 -3.90 12.64
C PRO A 42 17.47 -4.37 11.65
N GLU A 43 18.52 -5.06 12.09
CA GLU A 43 19.58 -5.52 11.18
C GLU A 43 19.07 -6.53 10.16
N ALA A 44 18.20 -7.44 10.59
CA ALA A 44 17.59 -8.44 9.71
C ALA A 44 16.52 -7.84 8.78
N ALA A 45 15.96 -6.67 9.11
CA ALA A 45 15.07 -5.91 8.24
C ALA A 45 15.81 -5.16 7.13
N TYR A 46 17.09 -4.82 7.35
CA TYR A 46 17.87 -3.97 6.46
C TYR A 46 17.86 -4.41 4.97
N PRO A 47 18.02 -5.71 4.64
CA PRO A 47 17.98 -6.15 3.23
C PRO A 47 16.63 -5.86 2.54
N VAL A 48 15.52 -5.94 3.28
CA VAL A 48 14.19 -5.60 2.74
C VAL A 48 14.11 -4.09 2.48
N MET A 49 14.62 -3.28 3.41
CA MET A 49 14.66 -1.82 3.26
C MET A 49 15.55 -1.39 2.09
N GLU A 50 16.69 -2.07 1.88
CA GLU A 50 17.58 -1.86 0.75
C GLU A 50 16.92 -2.26 -0.58
N GLY A 51 16.20 -3.38 -0.61
CA GLY A 51 15.38 -3.77 -1.76
C GLY A 51 14.31 -2.73 -2.10
N LYS A 52 13.62 -2.18 -1.10
CA LYS A 52 12.67 -1.06 -1.28
C LYS A 52 13.38 0.17 -1.84
N ALA A 53 14.56 0.52 -1.32
CA ALA A 53 15.34 1.65 -1.79
C ALA A 53 15.76 1.51 -3.26
N LEU A 54 16.15 0.30 -3.68
CA LEU A 54 16.42 -0.02 -5.08
C LEU A 54 15.19 0.22 -5.97
N LEU A 55 14.01 -0.26 -5.55
CA LEU A 55 12.76 -0.09 -6.29
C LEU A 55 12.35 1.39 -6.37
N PHE A 56 12.50 2.15 -5.30
CA PHE A 56 12.31 3.61 -5.31
C PHE A 56 13.18 4.28 -6.38
N LYS A 57 14.45 3.89 -6.46
CA LYS A 57 15.37 4.45 -7.45
C LYS A 57 15.03 4.05 -8.87
N TYR A 58 14.82 2.76 -9.12
CA TYR A 58 14.67 2.23 -10.47
C TYR A 58 13.29 2.53 -11.08
N LEU A 59 12.23 2.51 -10.27
CA LEU A 59 10.85 2.68 -10.74
C LEU A 59 10.30 4.09 -10.50
N GLY A 60 10.80 4.79 -9.48
CA GLY A 60 10.35 6.15 -9.12
C GLY A 60 11.40 7.24 -9.32
N GLY A 61 12.65 6.90 -9.64
CA GLY A 61 13.74 7.88 -9.69
C GLY A 61 14.01 8.58 -8.34
N VAL A 62 13.58 7.99 -7.23
CA VAL A 62 13.68 8.54 -5.87
C VAL A 62 14.94 8.03 -5.19
N ASP A 63 15.67 8.91 -4.50
CA ASP A 63 16.87 8.54 -3.74
C ASP A 63 16.47 8.09 -2.34
N ALA A 64 16.30 6.78 -2.15
CA ALA A 64 15.85 6.22 -0.88
C ALA A 64 17.03 5.73 -0.02
N VAL A 65 17.00 6.04 1.27
CA VAL A 65 18.00 5.62 2.25
C VAL A 65 17.35 4.68 3.28
N PRO A 66 17.79 3.41 3.38
CA PRO A 66 17.38 2.52 4.46
C PRO A 66 17.77 3.07 5.83
N LEU A 67 16.81 3.15 6.76
CA LEU A 67 17.02 3.63 8.12
C LEU A 67 16.32 2.68 9.10
N VAL A 68 17.08 1.72 9.61
CA VAL A 68 16.58 0.79 10.64
C VAL A 68 17.00 1.27 12.04
N HIS A 69 16.16 1.06 13.05
CA HIS A 69 16.45 1.51 14.42
C HIS A 69 16.02 0.53 15.52
N ARG A 70 16.53 0.74 16.74
CA ARG A 70 16.27 -0.13 17.92
C ARG A 70 15.29 0.45 18.95
N LEU A 71 14.65 1.59 18.67
CA LEU A 71 13.63 2.16 19.56
C LEU A 71 12.45 1.21 19.74
N THR A 72 11.96 1.08 20.97
CA THR A 72 10.84 0.18 21.32
C THR A 72 9.55 0.94 21.62
N ASN A 73 9.65 2.19 22.07
CA ASN A 73 8.51 3.04 22.37
C ASN A 73 8.05 3.77 21.09
N ARG A 74 6.73 3.79 20.85
CA ARG A 74 6.12 4.42 19.66
C ARG A 74 6.29 5.94 19.62
N ASP A 75 6.34 6.62 20.77
CA ASP A 75 6.53 8.06 20.86
C ASP A 75 7.99 8.44 20.57
N ASP A 76 8.95 7.62 21.02
CA ASP A 76 10.36 7.73 20.62
C ASP A 76 10.53 7.55 19.12
N PHE A 77 9.79 6.62 18.50
CA PHE A 77 9.78 6.47 17.05
C PHE A 77 9.33 7.79 16.39
N VAL A 78 8.20 8.36 16.78
CA VAL A 78 7.74 9.65 16.21
C VAL A 78 8.79 10.76 16.44
N ARG A 79 9.43 10.82 17.62
CA ARG A 79 10.52 11.77 17.89
C ARG A 79 11.72 11.57 16.97
N LEU A 80 12.07 10.32 16.64
CA LEU A 80 13.12 10.03 15.66
C LEU A 80 12.74 10.59 14.30
N LEU A 81 11.50 10.39 13.85
CA LEU A 81 11.02 10.91 12.56
C LEU A 81 11.10 12.44 12.49
N GLU A 82 10.69 13.13 13.57
CA GLU A 82 10.82 14.59 13.69
C GLU A 82 12.29 15.03 13.65
N ALA A 83 13.18 14.31 14.34
CA ALA A 83 14.60 14.63 14.41
C ALA A 83 15.30 14.48 13.04
N ILE A 84 14.89 13.52 12.22
CA ILE A 84 15.49 13.26 10.90
C ILE A 84 14.83 14.04 9.75
N GLU A 85 13.61 14.58 9.95
CA GLU A 85 12.85 15.33 8.93
C GLU A 85 13.70 16.35 8.14
N PRO A 86 14.61 17.14 8.76
CA PRO A 86 15.42 18.10 8.01
C PRO A 86 16.31 17.48 6.92
N SER A 87 16.61 16.18 7.01
CA SER A 87 17.48 15.46 6.05
C SER A 87 16.72 14.92 4.84
N PHE A 88 15.39 14.81 4.91
CA PHE A 88 14.58 14.10 3.93
C PHE A 88 13.44 14.96 3.37
N GLY A 89 13.02 14.63 2.15
CA GLY A 89 11.84 15.19 1.49
C GLY A 89 10.57 14.36 1.69
N GLY A 90 10.70 13.16 2.26
CA GLY A 90 9.58 12.28 2.63
C GLY A 90 10.06 11.09 3.47
N ILE A 91 9.11 10.40 4.11
CA ILE A 91 9.35 9.23 4.96
C ILE A 91 8.44 8.08 4.52
N ASN A 92 9.04 6.94 4.20
CA ASN A 92 8.35 5.68 3.95
C ASN A 92 8.52 4.77 5.17
N LEU A 93 7.45 4.54 5.92
CA LEU A 93 7.39 3.58 7.02
C LEU A 93 7.14 2.17 6.48
N GLU A 94 7.91 1.19 6.97
CA GLU A 94 7.91 -0.17 6.45
C GLU A 94 8.05 -1.22 7.57
N ASP A 95 7.34 -2.34 7.46
CA ASP A 95 7.52 -3.54 8.29
C ASP A 95 7.40 -3.26 9.81
N ILE A 96 6.42 -2.43 10.19
CA ILE A 96 6.14 -2.04 11.58
C ILE A 96 4.92 -2.82 12.10
N GLU A 97 5.03 -3.40 13.29
CA GLU A 97 3.93 -4.19 13.87
C GLU A 97 2.67 -3.36 14.17
N LYS A 98 1.52 -4.01 14.04
CA LYS A 98 0.22 -3.51 14.48
C LYS A 98 0.10 -3.69 16.01
N PRO A 99 -0.56 -2.77 16.75
CA PRO A 99 -1.26 -1.56 16.30
C PRO A 99 -0.40 -0.29 16.26
N LYS A 100 0.87 -0.34 16.70
CA LYS A 100 1.70 0.86 16.83
C LYS A 100 1.95 1.55 15.48
N CYS A 101 1.97 0.81 14.38
CA CYS A 101 2.18 1.35 13.04
C CYS A 101 1.15 2.42 12.64
N PHE A 102 -0.11 2.26 13.09
CA PHE A 102 -1.15 3.25 12.84
C PHE A 102 -0.90 4.53 13.65
N TYR A 103 -0.59 4.41 14.94
CA TYR A 103 -0.26 5.55 15.80
C TYR A 103 0.93 6.34 15.23
N ILE A 104 1.99 5.64 14.83
CA ILE A 104 3.20 6.26 14.27
C ILE A 104 2.86 7.01 12.98
N LEU A 105 2.10 6.40 12.06
CA LEU A 105 1.69 7.07 10.82
C LEU A 105 0.82 8.30 11.10
N ASP A 106 -0.22 8.16 11.92
CA ASP A 106 -1.18 9.22 12.22
C ASP A 106 -0.48 10.42 12.89
N GLU A 107 0.38 10.17 13.88
CA GLU A 107 1.15 11.22 14.56
C GLU A 107 2.24 11.82 13.67
N ALA A 108 2.95 11.02 12.88
CA ALA A 108 3.97 11.54 11.99
C ALA A 108 3.36 12.46 10.91
N ARG A 109 2.22 12.07 10.31
CA ARG A 109 1.49 12.92 9.37
C ARG A 109 0.98 14.22 9.99
N ARG A 110 0.72 14.24 11.30
CA ARG A 110 0.26 15.43 12.04
C ARG A 110 1.41 16.38 12.39
N ARG A 111 2.59 15.85 12.70
CA ARG A 111 3.71 16.62 13.27
C ARG A 111 4.75 17.05 12.23
N LEU A 112 5.00 16.24 11.22
CA LEU A 112 6.00 16.52 10.19
C LEU A 112 5.43 17.43 9.10
N SER A 113 6.31 18.18 8.44
CA SER A 113 5.96 19.03 7.29
C SER A 113 6.23 18.35 5.94
N ILE A 114 6.73 17.11 5.93
CA ILE A 114 7.01 16.30 4.74
C ILE A 114 6.04 15.11 4.64
N PRO A 115 5.79 14.56 3.44
CA PRO A 115 4.91 13.41 3.27
C PRO A 115 5.43 12.20 4.05
N VAL A 116 4.55 11.60 4.84
CA VAL A 116 4.78 10.33 5.53
C VAL A 116 3.79 9.30 4.98
N TRP A 117 4.32 8.17 4.54
CA TRP A 117 3.59 7.03 3.99
C TRP A 117 3.89 5.80 4.84
N HIS A 118 2.94 4.86 4.93
CA HIS A 118 3.26 3.51 5.39
C HIS A 118 2.87 2.50 4.32
N ASP A 119 3.84 1.74 3.82
CA ASP A 119 3.62 0.96 2.61
C ASP A 119 2.77 -0.30 2.83
N ASP A 120 2.96 -0.99 3.96
CA ASP A 120 2.09 -2.12 4.33
C ASP A 120 0.63 -1.72 4.56
N GLN A 121 0.38 -0.45 4.90
CA GLN A 121 -0.96 0.10 5.06
C GLN A 121 -1.47 0.65 3.73
N GLN A 122 -0.99 1.82 3.35
CA GLN A 122 -1.53 2.60 2.25
C GLN A 122 -1.11 2.03 0.89
N GLY A 123 0.14 1.58 0.73
CA GLY A 123 0.63 0.94 -0.50
C GLY A 123 -0.17 -0.29 -0.88
N THR A 124 -0.32 -1.20 0.08
CA THR A 124 -1.10 -2.40 -0.11
C THR A 124 -2.58 -2.09 -0.37
N ALA A 125 -3.17 -1.16 0.37
CA ALA A 125 -4.56 -0.74 0.17
C ALA A 125 -4.81 -0.14 -1.22
N VAL A 126 -3.89 0.66 -1.74
CA VAL A 126 -3.97 1.23 -3.11
C VAL A 126 -3.89 0.13 -4.16
N ALA A 127 -2.97 -0.81 -4.03
CA ALA A 127 -2.85 -1.93 -4.96
C ALA A 127 -4.11 -2.81 -4.95
N MET A 128 -4.65 -3.10 -3.74
CA MET A 128 -5.92 -3.83 -3.58
C MET A 128 -7.09 -3.07 -4.24
N LEU A 129 -7.19 -1.76 -4.03
CA LEU A 129 -8.28 -0.97 -4.61
C LEU A 129 -8.20 -0.89 -6.13
N ALA A 130 -6.99 -0.73 -6.69
CA ALA A 130 -6.77 -0.75 -8.13
C ALA A 130 -7.16 -2.10 -8.75
N GLY A 131 -6.68 -3.20 -8.15
CA GLY A 131 -7.04 -4.55 -8.59
C GLY A 131 -8.55 -4.80 -8.48
N LEU A 132 -9.18 -4.41 -7.37
CA LEU A 132 -10.61 -4.58 -7.16
C LEU A 132 -11.42 -3.80 -8.19
N THR A 133 -11.01 -2.55 -8.49
CA THR A 133 -11.68 -1.70 -9.48
C THR A 133 -11.77 -2.39 -10.84
N ASN A 134 -10.68 -2.97 -11.32
CA ASN A 134 -10.68 -3.69 -12.59
C ASN A 134 -11.33 -5.08 -12.50
N ALA A 135 -11.14 -5.81 -11.39
CA ALA A 135 -11.80 -7.10 -11.18
C ALA A 135 -13.32 -6.98 -11.22
N LEU A 136 -13.88 -5.91 -10.63
CA LEU A 136 -15.32 -5.62 -10.67
C LEU A 136 -15.83 -5.37 -12.10
N LYS A 137 -15.05 -4.66 -12.93
CA LYS A 137 -15.36 -4.48 -14.36
C LYS A 137 -15.37 -5.81 -15.10
N VAL A 138 -14.37 -6.67 -14.86
CA VAL A 138 -14.25 -8.00 -15.48
C VAL A 138 -15.46 -8.89 -15.16
N VAL A 139 -15.97 -8.84 -13.92
CA VAL A 139 -17.15 -9.64 -13.51
C VAL A 139 -18.49 -8.92 -13.68
N GLY A 140 -18.49 -7.68 -14.19
CA GLY A 140 -19.70 -6.89 -14.43
C GLY A 140 -20.45 -6.47 -13.16
N LYS A 141 -19.75 -6.26 -12.03
CA LYS A 141 -20.34 -5.86 -10.74
C LYS A 141 -19.99 -4.41 -10.40
N ARG A 142 -20.84 -3.75 -9.60
CA ARG A 142 -20.61 -2.38 -9.12
C ARG A 142 -20.14 -2.39 -7.67
N LEU A 143 -19.16 -1.54 -7.34
CA LEU A 143 -18.54 -1.49 -6.02
C LEU A 143 -19.53 -1.29 -4.86
N HIS A 144 -20.63 -0.56 -5.09
CA HIS A 144 -21.64 -0.27 -4.05
C HIS A 144 -22.67 -1.39 -3.83
N ASP A 145 -22.68 -2.42 -4.69
CA ASP A 145 -23.61 -3.55 -4.62
C ASP A 145 -22.95 -4.83 -4.09
N VAL A 146 -21.62 -4.88 -4.03
CA VAL A 146 -20.90 -6.10 -3.66
C VAL A 146 -20.79 -6.29 -2.16
N ARG A 147 -20.87 -7.55 -1.72
CA ARG A 147 -20.50 -7.97 -0.36
C ARG A 147 -19.03 -8.38 -0.31
N ILE A 148 -18.27 -7.76 0.59
CA ILE A 148 -16.82 -7.90 0.70
C ILE A 148 -16.46 -8.58 2.02
N VAL A 149 -15.71 -9.68 1.96
CA VAL A 149 -15.10 -10.32 3.12
C VAL A 149 -13.65 -9.86 3.24
N LEU A 150 -13.30 -9.21 4.35
CA LEU A 150 -11.92 -8.91 4.71
C LEU A 150 -11.44 -9.96 5.70
N PHE A 151 -10.48 -10.80 5.29
CA PHE A 151 -9.96 -11.89 6.11
C PHE A 151 -8.54 -11.56 6.62
N GLY A 152 -8.41 -11.45 7.94
CA GLY A 152 -7.24 -10.92 8.62
C GLY A 152 -7.28 -9.38 8.65
N ILE A 153 -7.46 -8.78 9.83
CA ILE A 153 -7.61 -7.33 9.98
C ILE A 153 -6.27 -6.71 10.41
N GLY A 154 -5.23 -6.97 9.63
CA GLY A 154 -3.89 -6.41 9.84
C GLY A 154 -3.76 -4.94 9.42
N ALA A 155 -2.53 -4.47 9.26
CA ALA A 155 -2.21 -3.14 8.74
C ALA A 155 -2.87 -2.88 7.36
N ALA A 156 -2.68 -3.82 6.43
CA ALA A 156 -3.18 -3.75 5.06
C ALA A 156 -4.71 -3.68 4.97
N ASN A 157 -5.42 -4.67 5.53
CA ASN A 157 -6.89 -4.72 5.44
C ASN A 157 -7.58 -3.61 6.25
N THR A 158 -6.97 -3.12 7.33
CA THR A 158 -7.48 -1.93 8.05
C THR A 158 -7.39 -0.68 7.17
N ALA A 159 -6.26 -0.47 6.51
CA ALA A 159 -6.08 0.66 5.59
C ALA A 159 -6.96 0.52 4.34
N PHE A 160 -7.10 -0.69 3.80
CA PHE A 160 -7.99 -0.97 2.68
C PHE A 160 -9.45 -0.68 3.03
N TYR A 161 -9.90 -1.08 4.21
CA TYR A 161 -11.23 -0.73 4.71
C TYR A 161 -11.44 0.79 4.82
N ARG A 162 -10.44 1.56 5.27
CA ARG A 162 -10.49 3.03 5.25
C ARG A 162 -10.73 3.56 3.82
N LEU A 163 -10.00 3.04 2.83
CA LEU A 163 -10.20 3.44 1.43
C LEU A 163 -11.58 3.03 0.89
N LEU A 164 -12.05 1.81 1.19
CA LEU A 164 -13.38 1.32 0.81
C LEU A 164 -14.48 2.27 1.29
N LYS A 165 -14.41 2.72 2.55
CA LYS A 165 -15.35 3.72 3.09
C LYS A 165 -15.29 5.03 2.31
N THR A 166 -14.09 5.53 2.03
CA THR A 166 -13.88 6.80 1.31
C THR A 166 -14.42 6.75 -0.12
N VAL A 167 -14.36 5.60 -0.80
CA VAL A 167 -14.95 5.40 -2.14
C VAL A 167 -16.44 5.00 -2.10
N GLY A 168 -17.08 5.03 -0.92
CA GLY A 168 -18.52 4.87 -0.76
C GLY A 168 -19.03 3.45 -0.56
N VAL A 169 -18.17 2.48 -0.23
CA VAL A 169 -18.63 1.17 0.22
C VAL A 169 -19.29 1.33 1.59
N ARG A 170 -20.52 0.84 1.70
CA ARG A 170 -21.26 0.92 2.95
C ARG A 170 -20.70 -0.11 3.95
N PRO A 171 -20.43 0.26 5.20
CA PRO A 171 -19.86 -0.66 6.20
C PRO A 171 -20.64 -1.97 6.35
N GLU A 172 -21.96 -1.96 6.21
CA GLU A 172 -22.80 -3.15 6.30
C GLU A 172 -22.60 -4.17 5.15
N ASN A 173 -21.98 -3.76 4.05
CA ASN A 173 -21.59 -4.67 2.96
C ASN A 173 -20.26 -5.38 3.25
N VAL A 174 -19.55 -5.01 4.33
CA VAL A 174 -18.23 -5.55 4.67
C VAL A 174 -18.36 -6.51 5.85
N VAL A 175 -17.83 -7.72 5.70
CA VAL A 175 -17.65 -8.67 6.80
C VAL A 175 -16.17 -8.73 7.13
N ALA A 176 -15.80 -8.26 8.32
CA ALA A 176 -14.43 -8.35 8.81
C ALA A 176 -14.24 -9.64 9.63
N VAL A 177 -13.23 -10.43 9.31
CA VAL A 177 -12.90 -11.69 9.98
C VAL A 177 -11.45 -11.65 10.45
N ASP A 178 -11.19 -12.05 11.69
CA ASP A 178 -9.82 -12.22 12.19
C ASP A 178 -9.75 -13.44 13.14
N LYS A 179 -8.66 -13.59 13.90
CA LYS A 179 -8.41 -14.69 14.84
C LYS A 179 -9.53 -14.93 15.86
N LEU A 180 -10.32 -13.89 16.16
CA LEU A 180 -11.46 -13.97 17.10
C LEU A 180 -12.77 -14.43 16.41
N GLY A 181 -12.73 -14.69 15.10
CA GLY A 181 -13.90 -14.99 14.28
C GLY A 181 -14.39 -13.75 13.51
N VAL A 182 -15.69 -13.74 13.18
CA VAL A 182 -16.35 -12.58 12.57
C VAL A 182 -16.40 -11.45 13.59
N LEU A 183 -15.87 -10.29 13.21
CA LEU A 183 -15.86 -9.11 14.07
C LEU A 183 -17.25 -8.51 14.17
N HIS A 184 -17.75 -8.40 15.41
CA HIS A 184 -19.08 -7.93 15.71
C HIS A 184 -19.08 -7.19 17.06
N PRO A 185 -19.91 -6.14 17.26
CA PRO A 185 -20.00 -5.40 18.54
C PRO A 185 -20.34 -6.28 19.74
N GLU A 186 -21.08 -7.36 19.49
CA GLU A 186 -21.55 -8.31 20.51
C GLU A 186 -20.67 -9.58 20.59
N MET A 187 -19.50 -9.60 19.95
CA MET A 187 -18.61 -10.75 20.01
C MET A 187 -17.91 -10.85 21.37
N ASN A 188 -17.57 -12.08 21.78
CA ASN A 188 -16.77 -12.30 22.97
C ASN A 188 -15.40 -11.61 22.85
N GLY A 189 -15.02 -10.84 23.87
CA GLY A 189 -13.72 -10.15 23.93
C GLY A 189 -13.67 -8.78 23.26
N ILE A 190 -14.81 -8.21 22.84
CA ILE A 190 -14.89 -6.86 22.24
C ILE A 190 -14.26 -5.76 23.12
N ASP A 191 -14.46 -5.81 24.44
CA ASP A 191 -13.90 -4.82 25.37
C ASP A 191 -12.36 -4.89 25.45
N LYS A 192 -11.81 -6.11 25.36
CA LYS A 192 -10.35 -6.30 25.30
C LYS A 192 -9.79 -5.76 24.00
N LEU A 193 -10.52 -5.97 22.90
CA LEU A 193 -10.14 -5.48 21.57
C LEU A 193 -10.10 -3.95 21.53
N MET A 194 -11.06 -3.27 22.18
CA MET A 194 -11.09 -1.80 22.27
C MET A 194 -9.78 -1.21 22.81
N ILE A 195 -9.15 -1.88 23.79
CA ILE A 195 -7.91 -1.42 24.43
C ILE A 195 -6.69 -1.91 23.64
N ALA A 196 -6.66 -3.19 23.28
CA ALA A 196 -5.50 -3.80 22.64
C ALA A 196 -5.30 -3.33 21.19
N ASP A 197 -6.40 -3.00 20.51
CA ASP A 197 -6.40 -2.63 19.10
C ASP A 197 -7.66 -1.81 18.72
N PRO A 198 -7.64 -0.50 19.01
CA PRO A 198 -8.78 0.38 18.76
C PRO A 198 -9.17 0.46 17.28
N TYR A 199 -8.25 0.16 16.37
CA TYR A 199 -8.50 0.22 14.93
C TYR A 199 -9.37 -0.95 14.46
N GLN A 200 -9.05 -2.17 14.90
CA GLN A 200 -9.88 -3.34 14.61
C GLN A 200 -11.22 -3.29 15.37
N TYR A 201 -11.21 -2.79 16.60
CA TYR A 201 -12.43 -2.51 17.34
C TYR A 201 -13.37 -1.58 16.54
N GLN A 202 -12.85 -0.47 16.01
CA GLN A 202 -13.65 0.46 15.20
C GLN A 202 -14.28 -0.23 13.98
N ILE A 203 -13.55 -1.12 13.30
CA ILE A 203 -14.09 -1.91 12.18
C ILE A 203 -15.22 -2.82 12.65
N ALA A 204 -15.07 -3.48 13.80
CA ALA A 204 -16.14 -4.32 14.37
C ALA A 204 -17.41 -3.49 14.63
N ILE A 205 -17.27 -2.29 15.21
CA ILE A 205 -18.39 -1.40 15.54
C ILE A 205 -19.12 -0.89 14.30
N GLU A 206 -18.37 -0.53 13.26
CA GLU A 206 -18.94 0.03 12.03
C GLU A 206 -19.57 -1.03 11.14
N THR A 207 -18.88 -2.15 10.92
CA THR A 207 -19.36 -3.21 10.00
C THR A 207 -20.47 -4.05 10.60
N ARG A 208 -20.52 -4.19 11.94
CA ARG A 208 -21.54 -4.96 12.65
C ARG A 208 -21.73 -6.37 12.08
N GLY A 209 -20.60 -7.03 11.77
CA GLY A 209 -20.57 -8.36 11.18
C GLY A 209 -21.06 -8.45 9.73
N GLY A 210 -21.39 -7.34 9.06
CA GLY A 210 -21.83 -7.32 7.66
C GLY A 210 -23.01 -8.25 7.39
N GLY A 211 -23.99 -8.24 8.31
CA GLY A 211 -25.18 -9.10 8.28
C GLY A 211 -24.98 -10.52 8.84
N VAL A 212 -23.79 -10.86 9.33
CA VAL A 212 -23.53 -12.15 9.98
C VAL A 212 -23.78 -12.03 11.49
N PRO A 213 -24.65 -12.90 12.09
CA PRO A 213 -24.92 -12.85 13.53
C PRO A 213 -23.67 -13.08 14.39
N PRO A 214 -23.60 -12.49 15.60
CA PRO A 214 -22.48 -12.69 16.52
C PRO A 214 -22.32 -14.18 16.89
N GLY A 215 -21.07 -14.62 17.01
CA GLY A 215 -20.75 -16.02 17.34
C GLY A 215 -20.97 -17.02 16.21
N SER A 216 -21.34 -16.56 15.00
CA SER A 216 -21.47 -17.44 13.84
C SER A 216 -20.12 -18.08 13.45
N PRO A 217 -20.15 -19.31 12.91
CA PRO A 217 -18.98 -19.92 12.28
C PRO A 217 -18.42 -19.07 11.13
N ILE A 218 -17.10 -19.08 10.94
CA ILE A 218 -16.39 -18.26 9.94
C ILE A 218 -16.92 -18.49 8.52
N GLU A 219 -17.31 -19.72 8.18
CA GLU A 219 -17.85 -20.06 6.86
C GLU A 219 -19.10 -19.25 6.48
N ARG A 220 -19.88 -18.74 7.45
CA ARG A 220 -21.03 -17.87 7.19
C ARG A 220 -20.64 -16.52 6.56
N ALA A 221 -19.41 -16.05 6.80
CA ALA A 221 -18.92 -14.83 6.17
C ALA A 221 -18.87 -14.93 4.64
N PHE A 222 -18.67 -16.13 4.09
CA PHE A 222 -18.44 -16.35 2.66
C PHE A 222 -19.73 -16.56 1.86
N GLU A 223 -20.85 -16.86 2.53
CA GLU A 223 -22.13 -17.18 1.87
C GLU A 223 -22.66 -15.99 1.08
N GLY A 224 -22.64 -16.07 -0.26
CA GLY A 224 -23.06 -14.96 -1.13
C GLY A 224 -22.12 -13.76 -1.12
N ALA A 225 -20.88 -13.92 -0.65
CA ALA A 225 -19.86 -12.87 -0.80
C ALA A 225 -19.42 -12.75 -2.27
N ASP A 226 -19.25 -11.52 -2.76
CA ASP A 226 -18.75 -11.27 -4.11
C ASP A 226 -17.23 -11.17 -4.16
N VAL A 227 -16.64 -10.66 -3.08
CA VAL A 227 -15.22 -10.37 -2.98
C VAL A 227 -14.68 -10.93 -1.68
N LEU A 228 -13.55 -11.63 -1.77
CA LEU A 228 -12.71 -11.99 -0.64
C LEU A 228 -11.37 -11.26 -0.78
N VAL A 229 -10.97 -10.53 0.24
CA VAL A 229 -9.61 -9.99 0.38
C VAL A 229 -8.97 -10.55 1.65
N ALA A 230 -8.13 -11.56 1.46
CA ALA A 230 -7.34 -12.17 2.51
C ALA A 230 -5.93 -11.56 2.54
N ALA A 231 -5.57 -11.02 3.70
CA ALA A 231 -4.24 -10.53 4.02
C ALA A 231 -3.91 -10.95 5.45
N SER A 232 -3.67 -12.25 5.62
CA SER A 232 -3.65 -12.95 6.90
C SER A 232 -2.36 -13.76 7.10
N ALA A 233 -2.43 -14.86 7.84
CA ALA A 233 -1.29 -15.75 8.01
C ALA A 233 -0.94 -16.45 6.68
N PRO A 234 0.35 -16.70 6.38
CA PRO A 234 0.75 -17.49 5.21
C PRO A 234 0.11 -18.88 5.21
N GLY A 235 -0.24 -19.37 4.02
CA GLY A 235 -0.90 -20.66 3.82
C GLY A 235 0.05 -21.83 3.49
N PRO A 236 -0.44 -22.87 2.79
CA PRO A 236 -1.79 -22.99 2.22
C PRO A 236 -2.83 -23.49 3.25
N GLY A 237 -4.11 -23.34 2.93
CA GLY A 237 -5.23 -23.92 3.70
C GLY A 237 -5.79 -23.01 4.80
N VAL A 238 -5.36 -21.75 4.86
CA VAL A 238 -5.96 -20.72 5.73
C VAL A 238 -7.34 -20.34 5.21
N ILE A 239 -7.46 -20.16 3.90
CA ILE A 239 -8.75 -20.06 3.20
C ILE A 239 -9.05 -21.41 2.58
N LYS A 240 -10.24 -21.95 2.87
CA LYS A 240 -10.64 -23.28 2.41
C LYS A 240 -11.40 -23.22 1.08
N PRO A 241 -11.20 -24.16 0.14
CA PRO A 241 -11.99 -24.25 -1.08
C PRO A 241 -13.51 -24.31 -0.80
N GLU A 242 -13.92 -24.98 0.27
CA GLU A 242 -15.35 -25.09 0.66
C GLU A 242 -15.96 -23.76 1.09
N TRP A 243 -15.15 -22.79 1.51
CA TRP A 243 -15.61 -21.43 1.80
C TRP A 243 -15.76 -20.63 0.51
N VAL A 244 -14.78 -20.73 -0.39
CA VAL A 244 -14.84 -20.08 -1.71
C VAL A 244 -16.03 -20.58 -2.52
N SER A 245 -16.38 -21.87 -2.45
CA SER A 245 -17.54 -22.43 -3.15
C SER A 245 -18.90 -21.92 -2.65
N ARG A 246 -18.94 -21.23 -1.50
CA ARG A 246 -20.16 -20.58 -0.96
C ARG A 246 -20.33 -19.15 -1.43
N MET A 247 -19.31 -18.58 -2.07
CA MET A 247 -19.34 -17.22 -2.61
C MET A 247 -20.31 -17.13 -3.80
N SER A 248 -20.70 -15.90 -4.13
CA SER A 248 -21.52 -15.62 -5.30
C SER A 248 -20.85 -16.09 -6.59
N LYS A 249 -21.66 -16.37 -7.62
CA LYS A 249 -21.14 -16.60 -8.98
C LYS A 249 -20.26 -15.42 -9.41
N ASP A 250 -19.21 -15.72 -10.16
CA ASP A 250 -18.23 -14.76 -10.64
C ASP A 250 -17.59 -13.97 -9.48
N SER A 251 -17.16 -14.70 -8.43
CA SER A 251 -16.51 -14.12 -7.26
C SER A 251 -15.05 -13.72 -7.54
N ILE A 252 -14.57 -12.77 -6.76
CA ILE A 252 -13.22 -12.24 -6.80
C ILE A 252 -12.49 -12.69 -5.52
N VAL A 253 -11.32 -13.30 -5.66
CA VAL A 253 -10.51 -13.78 -4.53
C VAL A 253 -9.11 -13.18 -4.59
N PHE A 254 -8.77 -12.34 -3.62
CA PHE A 254 -7.41 -11.85 -3.40
C PHE A 254 -6.82 -12.61 -2.19
N ALA A 255 -5.79 -13.42 -2.42
CA ALA A 255 -5.07 -14.18 -1.40
C ALA A 255 -3.62 -13.67 -1.31
N LEU A 256 -3.40 -12.71 -0.42
CA LEU A 256 -2.25 -11.80 -0.47
C LEU A 256 -1.16 -12.10 0.55
N ALA A 257 -1.27 -13.19 1.31
CA ALA A 257 -0.19 -13.60 2.21
C ALA A 257 1.08 -14.02 1.43
N ASN A 258 2.24 -13.71 2.02
CA ASN A 258 3.56 -14.06 1.51
C ASN A 258 4.35 -14.88 2.55
N PRO A 259 5.19 -15.86 2.15
CA PRO A 259 5.52 -16.23 0.76
C PRO A 259 4.55 -17.23 0.11
N VAL A 260 3.62 -17.79 0.89
CA VAL A 260 2.60 -18.73 0.40
C VAL A 260 1.22 -18.11 0.63
N PRO A 261 0.38 -17.97 -0.41
CA PRO A 261 -0.95 -17.38 -0.28
C PRO A 261 -1.86 -18.24 0.59
N GLU A 262 -2.93 -17.65 1.11
CA GLU A 262 -3.89 -18.33 1.99
C GLU A 262 -4.56 -19.55 1.34
N ILE A 263 -4.76 -19.49 0.02
CA ILE A 263 -5.28 -20.54 -0.86
C ILE A 263 -4.55 -20.45 -2.20
N TRP A 264 -4.26 -21.58 -2.83
CA TRP A 264 -3.62 -21.56 -4.14
C TRP A 264 -4.57 -21.07 -5.24
N PRO A 265 -4.07 -20.37 -6.28
CA PRO A 265 -4.92 -19.86 -7.35
C PRO A 265 -5.77 -20.92 -8.05
N TRP A 266 -5.20 -22.09 -8.34
CA TRP A 266 -5.93 -23.19 -8.98
C TRP A 266 -7.01 -23.80 -8.07
N GLU A 267 -6.82 -23.80 -6.75
CA GLU A 267 -7.82 -24.27 -5.79
C GLU A 267 -8.99 -23.28 -5.72
N ALA A 268 -8.70 -21.98 -5.66
CA ALA A 268 -9.73 -20.93 -5.69
C ALA A 268 -10.53 -20.95 -7.00
N LYS A 269 -9.85 -21.08 -8.15
CA LYS A 269 -10.51 -21.21 -9.47
C LYS A 269 -11.38 -22.47 -9.53
N LYS A 270 -10.87 -23.62 -9.07
CA LYS A 270 -11.64 -24.89 -9.01
C LYS A 270 -12.86 -24.77 -8.08
N ALA A 271 -12.76 -23.98 -7.01
CA ALA A 271 -13.86 -23.72 -6.10
C ALA A 271 -14.90 -22.72 -6.64
N GLY A 272 -14.66 -22.09 -7.80
CA GLY A 272 -15.64 -21.23 -8.48
C GLY A 272 -15.28 -19.74 -8.55
N ALA A 273 -14.10 -19.33 -8.06
CA ALA A 273 -13.64 -17.95 -8.21
C ALA A 273 -13.39 -17.61 -9.68
N LYS A 274 -13.89 -16.46 -10.16
CA LYS A 274 -13.68 -15.99 -11.53
C LYS A 274 -12.37 -15.21 -11.65
N VAL A 275 -12.08 -14.30 -10.74
CA VAL A 275 -10.82 -13.55 -10.70
C VAL A 275 -10.05 -13.98 -9.46
N VAL A 276 -8.77 -14.32 -9.62
CA VAL A 276 -7.89 -14.65 -8.49
C VAL A 276 -6.63 -13.81 -8.59
N ALA A 277 -6.20 -13.23 -7.47
CA ALA A 277 -5.00 -12.42 -7.36
C ALA A 277 -4.17 -12.85 -6.14
N THR A 278 -2.86 -12.72 -6.24
CA THR A 278 -1.93 -13.01 -5.12
C THR A 278 -0.89 -11.91 -4.96
N GLY A 279 -0.10 -11.95 -3.88
CA GLY A 279 1.04 -11.04 -3.71
C GLY A 279 2.27 -11.41 -4.55
N ARG A 280 2.28 -12.59 -5.17
CA ARG A 280 3.46 -13.16 -5.85
C ARG A 280 3.47 -12.86 -7.34
N SER A 281 4.67 -12.72 -7.90
CA SER A 281 4.90 -12.39 -9.31
C SER A 281 4.84 -13.60 -10.25
N ASP A 282 4.94 -14.83 -9.74
CA ASP A 282 4.85 -16.06 -10.54
C ASP A 282 3.41 -16.47 -10.87
N PHE A 283 2.41 -15.69 -10.43
CA PHE A 283 1.00 -15.88 -10.76
C PHE A 283 0.41 -14.66 -11.48
N PRO A 284 -0.64 -14.84 -12.29
CA PRO A 284 -1.42 -13.73 -12.82
C PRO A 284 -1.95 -12.81 -11.70
N ASN A 285 -2.25 -11.55 -12.05
CA ASN A 285 -2.85 -10.57 -11.14
C ASN A 285 -2.03 -10.36 -9.85
N GLN A 286 -0.75 -10.03 -9.97
CA GLN A 286 0.05 -9.68 -8.79
C GLN A 286 -0.44 -8.37 -8.16
N VAL A 287 -1.00 -8.45 -6.95
CA VAL A 287 -1.37 -7.30 -6.12
C VAL A 287 -0.21 -7.02 -5.16
N ASN A 288 0.66 -6.08 -5.54
CA ASN A 288 1.84 -5.73 -4.76
C ASN A 288 2.02 -4.21 -4.68
N ASN A 289 2.47 -3.73 -3.52
CA ASN A 289 2.71 -2.30 -3.29
C ASN A 289 3.87 -1.72 -4.11
N SER A 290 4.72 -2.56 -4.71
CA SER A 290 5.76 -2.16 -5.67
C SER A 290 5.24 -1.43 -6.91
N LEU A 291 3.97 -1.60 -7.26
CA LEU A 291 3.29 -0.84 -8.31
C LEU A 291 2.89 0.59 -7.85
N VAL A 292 3.00 0.87 -6.56
CA VAL A 292 2.40 2.04 -5.91
C VAL A 292 3.48 2.98 -5.37
N PHE A 293 4.25 2.55 -4.37
CA PHE A 293 5.11 3.44 -3.60
C PHE A 293 6.12 4.25 -4.43
N PRO A 294 6.75 3.71 -5.50
CA PRO A 294 7.74 4.49 -6.25
C PRO A 294 7.09 5.70 -6.93
N ALA A 295 5.91 5.51 -7.50
CA ALA A 295 5.18 6.55 -8.21
C ALA A 295 4.50 7.54 -7.27
N VAL A 296 3.92 7.06 -6.17
CA VAL A 296 3.36 7.90 -5.12
C VAL A 296 4.40 8.89 -4.62
N PHE A 297 5.60 8.41 -4.27
CA PHE A 297 6.68 9.28 -3.81
C PHE A 297 7.18 10.23 -4.89
N ARG A 298 7.34 9.76 -6.14
CA ARG A 298 7.76 10.64 -7.25
C ARG A 298 6.84 11.86 -7.36
N GLY A 299 5.53 11.64 -7.43
CA GLY A 299 4.56 12.73 -7.60
C GLY A 299 4.53 13.69 -6.41
N VAL A 300 4.54 13.18 -5.17
CA VAL A 300 4.49 14.06 -3.98
C VAL A 300 5.78 14.82 -3.73
N LEU A 301 6.94 14.28 -4.13
CA LEU A 301 8.22 14.98 -4.07
C LEU A 301 8.29 16.10 -5.13
N ASP A 302 7.81 15.85 -6.34
CA ASP A 302 7.89 16.81 -7.45
C ASP A 302 7.06 18.08 -7.20
N VAL A 303 5.92 17.94 -6.51
CA VAL A 303 5.10 19.06 -6.04
C VAL A 303 5.39 19.51 -4.60
N ARG A 304 6.36 18.86 -3.94
CA ARG A 304 6.73 19.07 -2.53
C ARG A 304 5.51 19.08 -1.61
N ALA A 305 4.65 18.07 -1.73
CA ALA A 305 3.47 17.92 -0.89
C ALA A 305 3.83 17.98 0.60
N LYS A 306 2.90 18.41 1.46
CA LYS A 306 3.08 18.40 2.92
C LYS A 306 2.66 17.09 3.56
N THR A 307 1.81 16.32 2.87
CA THR A 307 1.23 15.07 3.37
C THR A 307 0.79 14.21 2.19
N ILE A 308 0.34 12.98 2.47
CA ILE A 308 -0.30 12.09 1.49
C ILE A 308 -1.67 11.73 2.03
N THR A 309 -2.73 12.18 1.38
CA THR A 309 -4.12 11.96 1.81
C THR A 309 -4.70 10.65 1.27
N ASP A 310 -5.82 10.21 1.84
CA ASP A 310 -6.52 9.01 1.38
C ASP A 310 -7.11 9.21 -0.03
N THR A 311 -7.51 10.43 -0.37
CA THR A 311 -7.99 10.82 -1.71
C THR A 311 -6.86 10.87 -2.74
N MET A 312 -5.64 11.26 -2.35
CA MET A 312 -4.43 11.07 -3.16
C MET A 312 -4.12 9.58 -3.39
N ALA A 313 -4.25 8.74 -2.36
CA ALA A 313 -4.08 7.29 -2.49
C ALA A 313 -5.13 6.66 -3.43
N ILE A 314 -6.38 7.09 -3.36
CA ILE A 314 -7.44 6.67 -4.29
C ILE A 314 -7.13 7.13 -5.72
N ALA A 315 -6.65 8.35 -5.93
CA ALA A 315 -6.25 8.83 -7.25
C ALA A 315 -5.15 7.94 -7.86
N ALA A 316 -4.17 7.53 -7.06
CA ALA A 316 -3.16 6.57 -7.48
C ALA A 316 -3.75 5.20 -7.85
N ALA A 317 -4.70 4.68 -7.05
CA ALA A 317 -5.35 3.39 -7.32
C ALA A 317 -6.14 3.42 -8.64
N LEU A 318 -6.90 4.50 -8.87
CA LEU A 318 -7.71 4.66 -10.08
C LEU A 318 -6.85 4.83 -11.32
N GLU A 319 -5.73 5.58 -11.24
CA GLU A 319 -4.81 5.71 -12.36
C GLU A 319 -4.08 4.39 -12.67
N LEU A 320 -3.72 3.61 -11.65
CA LEU A 320 -3.14 2.28 -11.82
C LEU A 320 -4.11 1.33 -12.52
N ALA A 321 -5.39 1.32 -12.10
CA ALA A 321 -6.44 0.53 -12.73
C ALA A 321 -6.69 0.97 -14.18
N LYS A 322 -6.80 2.28 -14.42
CA LYS A 322 -6.99 2.87 -15.74
C LYS A 322 -5.85 2.52 -16.69
N TYR A 323 -4.60 2.55 -16.21
CA TYR A 323 -3.44 2.17 -17.02
C TYR A 323 -3.55 0.73 -17.51
N ALA A 324 -3.89 -0.24 -16.64
CA ALA A 324 -4.05 -1.63 -17.07
C ALA A 324 -5.18 -1.82 -18.10
N GLU A 325 -6.28 -1.07 -17.96
CA GLU A 325 -7.40 -1.09 -18.91
C GLU A 325 -6.99 -0.53 -20.29
N GLU A 326 -6.30 0.61 -20.31
CA GLU A 326 -5.82 1.23 -21.55
C GLU A 326 -4.65 0.45 -22.18
N ASN A 327 -3.78 -0.14 -21.34
CA ASN A 327 -2.60 -0.87 -21.78
C ASN A 327 -2.87 -2.37 -21.88
N ARG A 328 -3.18 -2.82 -23.11
CA ARG A 328 -3.45 -4.22 -23.48
C ARG A 328 -4.78 -4.80 -22.97
N GLY A 329 -5.60 -4.01 -22.29
CA GLY A 329 -6.91 -4.44 -21.78
C GLY A 329 -6.85 -5.24 -20.48
N ILE A 330 -8.02 -5.39 -19.86
CA ILE A 330 -8.21 -6.17 -18.63
C ILE A 330 -8.93 -7.50 -18.91
N SER A 331 -8.57 -8.53 -18.16
CA SER A 331 -9.18 -9.86 -18.18
C SER A 331 -9.17 -10.49 -16.77
N ASP A 332 -9.72 -11.70 -16.62
CA ASP A 332 -9.66 -12.45 -15.36
C ASP A 332 -8.26 -12.93 -14.97
N GLU A 333 -7.28 -12.78 -15.87
CA GLU A 333 -5.86 -13.04 -15.64
C GLU A 333 -4.99 -11.76 -15.71
N ARG A 334 -5.60 -10.59 -15.96
CA ARG A 334 -4.89 -9.31 -15.99
C ARG A 334 -5.79 -8.17 -15.51
N ILE A 335 -5.79 -7.91 -14.21
CA ILE A 335 -6.51 -6.78 -13.58
C ILE A 335 -5.58 -5.62 -13.21
N LEU A 336 -4.27 -5.85 -13.19
CA LEU A 336 -3.23 -4.89 -12.82
C LEU A 336 -2.11 -4.95 -13.86
N PRO A 337 -1.32 -3.87 -14.01
CA PRO A 337 -0.10 -3.92 -14.79
C PRO A 337 1.00 -4.67 -14.03
N THR A 338 2.04 -5.06 -14.74
CA THR A 338 3.24 -5.67 -14.15
C THR A 338 4.30 -4.62 -13.81
N MET A 339 5.26 -4.96 -12.95
CA MET A 339 6.38 -4.05 -12.61
C MET A 339 7.27 -3.70 -13.81
N GLU A 340 7.24 -4.51 -14.87
CA GLU A 340 8.00 -4.28 -16.11
C GLU A 340 7.38 -3.16 -16.96
N GLU A 341 6.09 -2.89 -16.79
CA GLU A 341 5.33 -1.88 -17.53
C GLU A 341 5.57 -0.48 -16.96
N TRP A 342 6.81 0.00 -17.07
CA TRP A 342 7.30 1.17 -16.35
C TRP A 342 6.57 2.48 -16.69
N GLU A 343 5.85 2.57 -17.81
CA GLU A 343 5.06 3.78 -18.15
C GLU A 343 3.91 4.05 -17.17
N VAL A 344 3.56 3.08 -16.32
CA VAL A 344 2.58 3.27 -15.24
C VAL A 344 3.06 4.24 -14.17
N TYR A 345 4.35 4.21 -13.81
CA TYR A 345 4.89 4.99 -12.71
C TYR A 345 4.79 6.51 -12.92
N PRO A 346 5.19 7.08 -14.07
CA PRO A 346 5.03 8.52 -14.30
C PRO A 346 3.56 8.95 -14.42
N ARG A 347 2.64 8.05 -14.82
CA ARG A 347 1.20 8.34 -14.84
C ARG A 347 0.61 8.44 -13.43
N VAL A 348 0.93 7.48 -12.57
CA VAL A 348 0.50 7.49 -11.17
C VAL A 348 1.12 8.70 -10.44
N ALA A 349 2.38 9.05 -10.72
CA ALA A 349 3.02 10.26 -10.21
C ALA A 349 2.26 11.54 -10.63
N ALA A 350 1.86 11.64 -11.90
CA ALA A 350 1.06 12.76 -12.40
C ALA A 350 -0.31 12.85 -11.72
N ALA A 351 -1.03 11.74 -11.58
CA ALA A 351 -2.33 11.71 -10.92
C ALA A 351 -2.26 12.16 -9.46
N ILE A 352 -1.26 11.68 -8.71
CA ILE A 352 -1.13 12.02 -7.29
C ILE A 352 -0.67 13.46 -7.08
N ALA A 353 0.24 13.96 -7.92
CA ALA A 353 0.71 15.34 -7.89
C ALA A 353 -0.43 16.34 -8.15
N VAL A 354 -1.24 16.10 -9.18
CA VAL A 354 -2.42 16.91 -9.47
C VAL A 354 -3.39 16.88 -8.30
N LYS A 355 -3.61 15.71 -7.70
CA LYS A 355 -4.50 15.59 -6.54
C LYS A 355 -3.98 16.37 -5.32
N ALA A 356 -2.67 16.36 -5.08
CA ALA A 356 -2.04 17.16 -4.04
C ALA A 356 -2.21 18.68 -4.27
N VAL A 357 -2.18 19.12 -5.53
CA VAL A 357 -2.43 20.52 -5.92
C VAL A 357 -3.89 20.89 -5.69
N GLU A 358 -4.83 20.06 -6.14
CA GLU A 358 -6.27 20.26 -5.94
C GLU A 358 -6.65 20.41 -4.46
N GLU A 359 -6.02 19.63 -3.59
CA GLU A 359 -6.27 19.64 -2.14
C GLU A 359 -5.51 20.74 -1.39
N GLY A 360 -4.67 21.52 -2.06
CA GLY A 360 -3.89 22.60 -1.45
C GLY A 360 -2.79 22.11 -0.50
N VAL A 361 -2.40 20.83 -0.59
CA VAL A 361 -1.32 20.25 0.23
C VAL A 361 0.04 20.32 -0.48
N ALA A 362 0.06 20.61 -1.78
CA ALA A 362 1.27 20.87 -2.57
C ALA A 362 1.89 22.25 -2.29
N ARG A 363 3.22 22.34 -2.30
CA ARG A 363 3.94 23.64 -2.26
C ARG A 363 4.26 24.17 -3.66
N ARG A 364 4.22 23.31 -4.69
CA ARG A 364 4.38 23.68 -6.10
C ARG A 364 3.16 23.23 -6.87
N THR A 365 2.68 24.07 -7.78
CA THR A 365 1.59 23.71 -8.68
C THR A 365 2.14 22.99 -9.91
N THR A 366 1.30 22.17 -10.54
CA THR A 366 1.59 21.51 -11.81
C THR A 366 0.28 21.06 -12.47
N THR A 367 0.32 20.76 -13.76
CA THR A 367 -0.73 20.06 -14.50
C THR A 367 -0.37 18.58 -14.70
N TYR A 368 -1.36 17.74 -15.03
CA TYR A 368 -1.10 16.32 -15.31
C TYR A 368 -0.06 16.12 -16.40
N LYS A 369 -0.13 16.92 -17.48
CA LYS A 369 0.78 16.79 -18.62
C LYS A 369 2.23 17.14 -18.24
N GLU A 370 2.42 18.27 -17.57
CA GLU A 370 3.75 18.71 -17.13
C GLU A 370 4.39 17.71 -16.18
N GLU A 371 3.62 17.20 -15.22
CA GLU A 371 4.12 16.23 -14.27
C GLU A 371 4.40 14.87 -14.92
N LEU A 372 3.54 14.42 -15.84
CA LEU A 372 3.77 13.18 -16.59
C LEU A 372 5.10 13.24 -17.37
N GLU A 373 5.38 14.36 -18.03
CA GLU A 373 6.64 14.58 -18.76
C GLU A 373 7.83 14.61 -17.81
N ARG A 374 7.74 15.36 -16.70
CA ARG A 374 8.79 15.45 -15.68
C ARG A 374 9.11 14.10 -15.04
N ALA A 375 8.09 13.41 -14.52
CA ALA A 375 8.25 12.12 -13.87
C ALA A 375 8.82 11.09 -14.85
N ARG A 376 8.38 11.10 -16.11
CA ARG A 376 8.91 10.23 -17.17
C ARG A 376 10.39 10.48 -17.41
N GLU A 377 10.81 11.75 -17.50
CA GLU A 377 12.21 12.11 -17.69
C GLU A 377 13.07 11.61 -16.51
N ILE A 378 12.65 11.90 -15.27
CA ILE A 378 13.37 11.52 -14.04
C ILE A 378 13.52 10.00 -13.95
N ILE A 379 12.43 9.26 -14.12
CA ILE A 379 12.42 7.79 -14.03
C ILE A 379 13.27 7.18 -15.14
N ASN A 380 13.10 7.64 -16.39
CA ASN A 380 13.88 7.14 -17.52
C ASN A 380 15.38 7.39 -17.35
N ASN A 381 15.76 8.57 -16.84
CA ASN A 381 17.15 8.89 -16.56
C ASN A 381 17.74 7.99 -15.45
N ALA A 382 16.96 7.65 -14.42
CA ALA A 382 17.40 6.72 -13.39
C ALA A 382 17.63 5.31 -13.95
N ARG A 383 16.71 4.81 -14.77
CA ARG A 383 16.82 3.50 -15.43
C ARG A 383 18.02 3.42 -16.35
N LYS A 384 18.18 4.39 -17.26
CA LYS A 384 19.33 4.47 -18.19
C LYS A 384 20.67 4.48 -17.48
N LYS A 385 20.78 5.15 -16.32
CA LYS A 385 22.02 5.12 -15.52
C LYS A 385 22.35 3.70 -15.06
N VAL A 386 21.36 2.95 -14.60
CA VAL A 386 21.53 1.55 -14.21
C VAL A 386 21.90 0.68 -15.41
N ASP A 387 21.21 0.86 -16.54
CA ASP A 387 21.48 0.12 -17.78
C ASP A 387 22.93 0.32 -18.25
N VAL A 388 23.43 1.57 -18.22
CA VAL A 388 24.83 1.88 -18.56
C VAL A 388 25.81 1.18 -17.62
N LEU A 389 25.51 1.04 -16.33
CA LEU A 389 26.38 0.33 -15.40
C LEU A 389 26.46 -1.18 -15.73
N PHE A 390 25.34 -1.79 -16.12
CA PHE A 390 25.31 -3.17 -16.59
C PHE A 390 26.05 -3.34 -17.93
N GLU A 391 25.77 -2.48 -18.91
CA GLU A 391 26.41 -2.51 -20.24
C GLU A 391 27.93 -2.35 -20.16
N ARG A 392 28.43 -1.59 -19.19
CA ARG A 392 29.87 -1.38 -18.95
C ARG A 392 30.51 -2.48 -18.10
N GLY A 393 29.74 -3.47 -17.65
CA GLY A 393 30.23 -4.55 -16.77
C GLY A 393 30.66 -4.07 -15.39
N LEU A 394 30.19 -2.89 -14.96
CA LEU A 394 30.48 -2.35 -13.62
C LEU A 394 29.59 -2.99 -12.55
N ILE A 395 28.42 -3.50 -12.96
CA ILE A 395 27.54 -4.33 -12.13
C ILE A 395 27.36 -5.66 -12.87
N PRO A 396 27.58 -6.82 -12.22
CA PRO A 396 27.32 -8.11 -12.84
C PRO A 396 25.83 -8.27 -13.14
N PRO A 397 25.43 -8.94 -14.24
CA PRO A 397 24.03 -9.23 -14.50
C PRO A 397 23.41 -10.01 -13.33
N PRO A 398 22.13 -9.76 -13.00
CA PRO A 398 21.44 -10.51 -11.96
C PRO A 398 21.48 -12.02 -12.27
N LEU A 399 21.72 -12.82 -11.23
CA LEU A 399 21.83 -14.29 -11.30
C LEU A 399 20.52 -14.97 -11.70
#